data_AF-A0A9K3GFT3-F1
#
_entry.id   AF-A0A9K3GFT3-F1
#
_cell.length_a   1.000
_cell.length_b   1.000
_cell.length_c   1.000
_cell.angle_alpha   90.00
_cell.angle_beta   90.00
_cell.angle_gamma   90.00
#
_symmetry.space_group_name_H-M   'P 1'
#
loop_
_entity.id
_entity.type
_entity.pdbx_description
1 polymer ?
#
loop_
_entity_poly.entity_id
_entity_poly.type
_entity_poly.pdbx_seq_one_letter_code
_entity_poly.pdbx_strand_id
1 'polypeptide(L)'
;MLVGLAGNNGTTVATSILANRQKIQWEERTGTKTPNFLGSVTQATTIKVGETATGEDVHVPFSSVLPMVDPRDIVVSGWDINGANLYDAAKRAQVMEPDLLRQLRPELETMHPLPGVYFPSFIAANQADRADNVLEGSVQMQLDRVRADIRQFKADNELDKVVVVWTATTEKCVEIVEGVNDTAANLQASLEAGTTGVSPSTVYGVAAVLEDTPFMNGSPQNAIVPGLAELARERGVLLGGDDFKSGQTKFKSCMAEFLVSSGFRLGSIASYNHLGNNDGLNLSSQEQFRSKEISKSGVIDDIIAGNEILYPPGHKAAGPKSGSTKAVDHCVVIKYIPYVGDSKRALDEYSSEIFMGGRNTISVTNVCEDSLLAAPIIIDLCVLSELFSRVEVQVPGEGDVPAHWEPCCSVATPLSFFFKAPLNKQGGRDGVVNALFTQRRGLENLVRAMSGLPLTNDIPAIY
;
A
#
# COMPACT_ATOMS: atom_id res chain seq x y z
N MET A 1 -0.33 -13.93 3.83
CA MET A 1 0.87 -14.39 3.11
C MET A 1 1.49 -13.22 2.36
N LEU A 2 2.81 -13.03 2.45
CA LEU A 2 3.53 -11.92 1.82
C LEU A 2 4.28 -12.40 0.56
N VAL A 3 4.08 -11.74 -0.57
CA VAL A 3 4.98 -11.91 -1.72
C VAL A 3 6.18 -10.98 -1.52
N GLY A 4 7.39 -11.52 -1.51
CA GLY A 4 8.61 -10.81 -1.09
C GLY A 4 8.89 -10.93 0.41
N LEU A 5 8.58 -12.09 1.01
CA LEU A 5 8.68 -12.32 2.46
C LEU A 5 10.10 -12.09 3.01
N ALA A 6 11.15 -12.43 2.25
CA ALA A 6 12.56 -12.26 2.64
C ALA A 6 13.16 -10.91 2.16
N GLY A 7 12.30 -9.97 1.75
CA GLY A 7 12.63 -8.56 1.55
C GLY A 7 12.56 -7.76 2.85
N ASN A 8 13.03 -6.50 2.82
CA ASN A 8 13.12 -5.65 4.01
C ASN A 8 11.79 -5.52 4.76
N ASN A 9 10.70 -5.23 4.05
CA ASN A 9 9.37 -5.11 4.64
C ASN A 9 8.88 -6.44 5.23
N GLY A 10 9.01 -7.55 4.48
CA GLY A 10 8.53 -8.87 4.92
C GLY A 10 9.20 -9.34 6.20
N THR A 11 10.53 -9.21 6.29
CA THR A 11 11.29 -9.53 7.51
C THR A 11 10.92 -8.61 8.66
N THR A 12 10.67 -7.32 8.39
CA THR A 12 10.29 -6.33 9.40
C THR A 12 8.91 -6.63 9.99
N VAL A 13 7.94 -6.98 9.14
CA VAL A 13 6.59 -7.41 9.55
C VAL A 13 6.67 -8.68 10.42
N ALA A 14 7.35 -9.72 9.96
CA ALA A 14 7.49 -10.97 10.72
C ALA A 14 8.16 -10.74 12.08
N THR A 15 9.29 -10.01 12.10
CA THR A 15 10.05 -9.73 13.32
C THR A 15 9.24 -8.88 14.30
N SER A 16 8.54 -7.85 13.83
CA SER A 16 7.75 -6.96 14.70
C SER A 16 6.55 -7.66 15.32
N ILE A 17 5.86 -8.55 14.57
CA ILE A 17 4.77 -9.35 15.11
C ILE A 17 5.28 -10.32 16.18
N LEU A 18 6.38 -11.03 15.93
CA LEU A 18 7.01 -11.93 16.91
C LEU A 18 7.43 -11.18 18.17
N ALA A 19 8.12 -10.05 18.02
CA ALA A 19 8.57 -9.21 19.14
C ALA A 19 7.39 -8.77 20.01
N ASN A 20 6.30 -8.27 19.40
CA ASN A 20 5.11 -7.84 20.12
C ASN A 20 4.36 -9.00 20.79
N ARG A 21 4.23 -10.15 20.11
CA ARG A 21 3.58 -11.36 20.65
C ARG A 21 4.31 -11.88 21.88
N GLN A 22 5.63 -11.97 21.80
CA GLN A 22 6.48 -12.50 22.86
C GLN A 22 6.91 -11.45 23.89
N LYS A 23 6.57 -10.17 23.66
CA LYS A 23 6.95 -9.01 24.49
C LYS A 23 8.46 -8.88 24.68
N ILE A 24 9.24 -9.15 23.62
CA ILE A 24 10.72 -9.11 23.66
C ILE A 24 11.20 -7.67 23.78
N GLN A 25 11.89 -7.38 24.88
CA GLN A 25 12.59 -6.11 25.08
C GLN A 25 14.00 -6.20 24.51
N TRP A 26 14.54 -5.09 24.02
CA TRP A 26 15.93 -5.03 23.55
C TRP A 26 16.63 -3.80 24.09
N GLU A 27 17.95 -3.89 24.19
CA GLU A 27 18.78 -2.77 24.67
C GLU A 27 19.24 -1.89 23.52
N GLU A 28 19.07 -0.58 23.70
CA GLU A 28 19.70 0.44 22.87
C GLU A 28 20.62 1.32 23.72
N ARG A 29 21.43 2.15 23.06
CA ARG A 29 22.26 3.15 23.75
C ARG A 29 21.45 4.14 24.60
N THR A 30 20.15 4.26 24.32
CA THR A 30 19.21 5.14 25.02
C THR A 30 18.39 4.42 26.10
N GLY A 31 18.71 3.15 26.37
CA GLY A 31 18.04 2.29 27.35
C GLY A 31 17.16 1.22 26.71
N THR A 32 16.55 0.41 27.57
CA THR A 32 15.65 -0.69 27.19
C THR A 32 14.45 -0.18 26.40
N LYS A 33 14.14 -0.85 25.29
CA LYS A 33 12.94 -0.63 24.48
C LYS A 33 11.95 -1.76 24.62
N THR A 34 10.68 -1.43 24.44
CA THR A 34 9.57 -2.39 24.38
C THR A 34 8.97 -2.41 22.98
N PRO A 35 8.53 -3.58 22.49
CA PRO A 35 7.91 -3.71 21.19
C PRO A 35 6.57 -2.96 21.18
N ASN A 36 6.22 -2.39 20.05
CA ASN A 36 4.98 -1.65 19.83
C ASN A 36 4.57 -1.71 18.35
N PHE A 37 3.42 -1.12 18.03
CA PHE A 37 2.90 -0.94 16.67
C PHE A 37 2.78 0.55 16.30
N LEU A 38 3.72 1.39 16.73
CA LEU A 38 3.73 2.80 16.33
C LEU A 38 3.79 2.92 14.80
N GLY A 39 3.10 3.94 14.27
CA GLY A 39 2.94 4.13 12.83
C GLY A 39 1.76 3.40 12.20
N SER A 40 1.16 2.43 12.91
CA SER A 40 -0.09 1.78 12.49
C SER A 40 -1.30 2.64 12.86
N VAL A 41 -2.20 2.82 11.89
CA VAL A 41 -3.50 3.48 12.07
C VAL A 41 -4.39 2.67 13.01
N THR A 42 -4.52 1.37 12.75
CA THR A 42 -5.46 0.54 13.51
C THR A 42 -5.03 0.36 14.96
N GLN A 43 -3.72 0.35 15.23
CA GLN A 43 -3.17 0.05 16.56
C GLN A 43 -2.75 1.28 17.37
N ALA A 44 -2.38 2.38 16.72
CA ALA A 44 -1.78 3.54 17.39
C ALA A 44 -2.50 4.87 17.14
N THR A 45 -3.76 4.84 16.68
CA THR A 45 -4.60 6.04 16.55
C THR A 45 -5.95 5.88 17.23
N THR A 46 -6.65 6.99 17.40
CA THR A 46 -7.98 7.05 18.02
C THR A 46 -9.03 7.59 17.04
N ILE A 47 -10.30 7.38 17.36
CA ILE A 47 -11.47 7.97 16.70
C ILE A 47 -12.28 8.70 17.77
N LYS A 48 -12.69 9.95 17.51
CA LYS A 48 -13.70 10.65 18.33
C LYS A 48 -15.03 9.91 18.18
N VAL A 49 -15.63 9.43 19.26
CA VAL A 49 -16.92 8.71 19.24
C VAL A 49 -18.10 9.55 19.72
N GLY A 50 -17.83 10.62 20.46
CA GLY A 50 -18.84 11.54 20.95
C GLY A 50 -18.23 12.60 21.84
N GLU A 51 -19.07 13.18 22.69
CA GLU A 51 -18.70 14.21 23.67
C GLU A 51 -19.31 13.83 25.03
N THR A 52 -18.66 14.24 26.11
CA THR A 52 -19.22 14.11 27.47
C THR A 52 -20.36 15.11 27.69
N ALA A 53 -21.09 14.97 28.79
CA ALA A 53 -22.11 15.95 29.18
C ALA A 53 -21.54 17.37 29.42
N THR A 54 -20.22 17.50 29.61
CA THR A 54 -19.54 18.79 29.75
C THR A 54 -18.96 19.32 28.43
N GLY A 55 -19.20 18.62 27.31
CA GLY A 55 -18.74 19.02 25.98
C GLY A 55 -17.29 18.64 25.67
N GLU A 56 -16.70 17.70 26.41
CA GLU A 56 -15.33 17.22 26.14
C GLU A 56 -15.35 16.05 25.15
N ASP A 57 -14.48 16.09 24.15
CA ASP A 57 -14.39 15.03 23.15
C ASP A 57 -13.97 13.69 23.77
N VAL A 58 -14.76 12.65 23.49
CA VAL A 58 -14.45 11.28 23.87
C VAL A 58 -13.84 10.56 22.69
N HIS A 59 -12.59 10.11 22.85
CA HIS A 59 -11.85 9.33 21.86
C HIS A 59 -11.61 7.92 22.35
N VAL A 60 -11.69 6.93 21.45
CA VAL A 60 -11.35 5.54 21.72
C VAL A 60 -10.32 5.04 20.71
N PRO A 61 -9.51 4.01 21.01
CA PRO A 61 -8.62 3.38 20.03
C PRO A 61 -9.37 2.97 18.76
N PHE A 62 -8.77 3.17 17.59
CA PHE A 62 -9.37 2.82 16.30
C PHE A 62 -9.87 1.36 16.27
N SER A 63 -9.04 0.43 16.75
CA SER A 63 -9.36 -1.00 16.85
C SER A 63 -10.44 -1.38 17.85
N SER A 64 -10.91 -0.45 18.69
CA SER A 64 -11.98 -0.70 19.66
C SER A 64 -13.39 -0.36 19.15
N VAL A 65 -13.50 0.29 17.99
CA VAL A 65 -14.80 0.70 17.43
C VAL A 65 -15.55 -0.49 16.80
N LEU A 66 -14.81 -1.43 16.22
CA LEU A 66 -15.31 -2.68 15.65
C LEU A 66 -14.37 -3.83 16.05
N PRO A 67 -14.83 -5.09 16.09
CA PRO A 67 -13.96 -6.22 16.41
C PRO A 67 -12.95 -6.43 15.28
N MET A 68 -11.70 -6.02 15.52
CA MET A 68 -10.57 -6.18 14.61
C MET A 68 -9.60 -7.24 15.12
N VAL A 69 -8.93 -7.93 14.21
CA VAL A 69 -7.84 -8.86 14.55
C VAL A 69 -6.72 -8.12 15.26
N ASP A 70 -6.23 -8.70 16.36
CA ASP A 70 -4.99 -8.25 16.98
C ASP A 70 -3.80 -8.65 16.09
N PRO A 71 -2.90 -7.73 15.70
CA PRO A 71 -1.74 -8.08 14.88
C PRO A 71 -0.84 -9.16 15.48
N ARG A 72 -0.87 -9.36 16.79
CA ARG A 72 -0.15 -10.44 17.47
C ARG A 72 -0.70 -11.81 17.13
N ASP A 73 -1.93 -11.92 16.65
CA ASP A 73 -2.55 -13.19 16.24
C ASP A 73 -2.31 -13.51 14.75
N ILE A 74 -1.67 -12.60 14.00
CA ILE A 74 -1.36 -12.82 12.58
C ILE A 74 -0.26 -13.87 12.43
N VAL A 75 -0.56 -14.94 11.70
CA VAL A 75 0.42 -15.93 11.23
C VAL A 75 1.03 -15.46 9.91
N VAL A 76 2.36 -15.35 9.86
CA VAL A 76 3.09 -14.83 8.70
C VAL A 76 3.79 -15.96 7.95
N SER A 77 3.50 -16.05 6.65
CA SER A 77 4.20 -16.89 5.68
C SER A 77 4.15 -16.19 4.32
N GLY A 78 4.68 -16.80 3.26
CA GLY A 78 4.68 -16.22 1.93
C GLY A 78 5.80 -16.73 1.04
N TRP A 79 6.05 -15.99 -0.04
CA TRP A 79 6.96 -16.39 -1.11
C TRP A 79 8.09 -15.38 -1.25
N ASP A 80 9.25 -15.84 -1.71
CA ASP A 80 10.34 -14.98 -2.14
C ASP A 80 11.19 -15.73 -3.17
N ILE A 81 11.73 -15.01 -4.14
CA ILE A 81 12.65 -15.56 -5.13
C ILE A 81 14.01 -15.91 -4.50
N ASN A 82 14.27 -15.46 -3.27
CA ASN A 82 15.44 -15.82 -2.47
C ASN A 82 15.07 -16.76 -1.32
N GLY A 83 15.74 -17.89 -1.19
CA GLY A 83 15.44 -18.97 -0.22
C GLY A 83 15.98 -18.76 1.20
N ALA A 84 16.60 -17.63 1.50
CA ALA A 84 17.16 -17.37 2.83
C ALA A 84 16.07 -17.39 3.92
N ASN A 85 16.39 -17.97 5.08
CA ASN A 85 15.52 -17.87 6.25
C ASN A 85 15.37 -16.40 6.70
N LEU A 86 14.35 -16.12 7.51
CA LEU A 86 14.05 -14.73 7.89
C LEU A 86 15.08 -14.09 8.81
N TYR A 87 15.90 -14.86 9.53
CA TYR A 87 17.01 -14.30 10.32
C TYR A 87 18.13 -13.76 9.41
N ASP A 88 18.55 -14.54 8.42
CA ASP A 88 19.55 -14.12 7.42
C ASP A 88 19.02 -12.99 6.54
N ALA A 89 17.75 -13.06 6.14
CA ALA A 89 17.09 -12.00 5.41
C ALA A 89 16.98 -10.70 6.24
N ALA A 90 16.66 -10.77 7.53
CA ALA A 90 16.59 -9.60 8.41
C ALA A 90 17.97 -8.97 8.64
N LYS A 91 19.03 -9.77 8.79
CA LYS A 91 20.42 -9.28 8.84
C LYS A 91 20.81 -8.57 7.55
N ARG A 92 20.42 -9.11 6.39
CA ARG A 92 20.62 -8.48 5.08
C ARG A 92 19.85 -7.17 4.93
N ALA A 93 18.64 -7.08 5.50
CA ALA A 93 17.80 -5.89 5.45
C ALA A 93 18.36 -4.72 6.29
N GLN A 94 19.10 -5.01 7.37
CA GLN A 94 19.71 -4.02 8.27
C GLN A 94 18.72 -2.99 8.85
N VAL A 95 17.51 -3.46 9.20
CA VAL A 95 16.43 -2.62 9.74
C VAL A 95 16.33 -2.73 11.27
N MET A 96 16.28 -3.96 11.78
CA MET A 96 16.02 -4.23 13.19
C MET A 96 17.31 -4.19 14.01
N GLU A 97 17.21 -3.76 15.27
CA GLU A 97 18.34 -3.71 16.19
C GLU A 97 18.99 -5.11 16.38
N PRO A 98 20.34 -5.19 16.42
CA PRO A 98 21.03 -6.48 16.51
C PRO A 98 20.65 -7.31 17.73
N ASP A 99 20.39 -6.69 18.87
CA ASP A 99 20.01 -7.40 20.10
C ASP A 99 18.62 -8.03 19.97
N LEU A 100 17.66 -7.32 19.37
CA LEU A 100 16.33 -7.87 19.07
C LEU A 100 16.43 -9.08 18.12
N LEU A 101 17.21 -8.95 17.03
CA LEU A 101 17.40 -10.05 16.08
C LEU A 101 18.08 -11.27 16.72
N ARG A 102 19.05 -11.06 17.62
CA ARG A 102 19.71 -12.14 18.35
C ARG A 102 18.72 -12.91 19.22
N GLN A 103 17.79 -12.21 19.87
CA GLN A 103 16.78 -12.81 20.74
C GLN A 103 15.74 -13.62 19.94
N LEU A 104 15.31 -13.12 18.77
CA LEU A 104 14.33 -13.77 17.90
C LEU A 104 14.94 -14.76 16.89
N ARG A 105 16.25 -15.02 16.97
CA ARG A 105 16.95 -15.94 16.07
C ARG A 105 16.31 -17.34 16.03
N PRO A 106 15.97 -17.98 17.17
CA PRO A 106 15.43 -19.34 17.15
C PRO A 106 14.16 -19.47 16.32
N GLU A 107 13.24 -18.50 16.36
CA GLU A 107 12.05 -18.53 15.51
C GLU A 107 12.36 -18.12 14.07
N LEU A 108 13.09 -17.02 13.86
CA LEU A 108 13.33 -16.48 12.52
C LEU A 108 14.15 -17.42 11.62
N GLU A 109 15.04 -18.25 12.17
CA GLU A 109 15.78 -19.27 11.41
C GLU A 109 14.87 -20.42 10.93
N THR A 110 13.72 -20.66 11.59
CA THR A 110 12.76 -21.70 11.16
C THR A 110 11.81 -21.22 10.06
N MET A 111 11.73 -19.91 9.85
CA MET A 111 10.83 -19.31 8.86
C MET A 111 11.54 -19.20 7.51
N HIS A 112 11.08 -19.96 6.52
CA HIS A 112 11.58 -19.93 5.15
C HIS A 112 10.48 -19.47 4.17
N PRO A 113 10.83 -18.66 3.16
CA PRO A 113 9.90 -18.33 2.09
C PRO A 113 9.65 -19.53 1.18
N LEU A 114 8.41 -19.67 0.73
CA LEU A 114 8.05 -20.56 -0.38
C LEU A 114 8.69 -20.06 -1.69
N PRO A 115 8.94 -20.95 -2.68
CA PRO A 115 9.49 -20.53 -3.97
C PRO A 115 8.58 -19.53 -4.70
N GLY A 116 9.16 -18.45 -5.23
CA GLY A 116 8.40 -17.38 -5.88
C GLY A 116 8.24 -17.53 -7.39
N VAL A 117 7.14 -17.01 -7.95
CA VAL A 117 6.99 -16.73 -9.40
C VAL A 117 8.04 -15.70 -9.83
N TYR A 118 8.88 -16.05 -10.81
CA TYR A 118 9.96 -15.18 -11.30
C TYR A 118 9.97 -15.07 -12.82
N PHE A 119 9.62 -13.89 -13.34
CA PHE A 119 9.77 -13.55 -14.75
C PHE A 119 10.85 -12.46 -14.89
N PRO A 120 12.08 -12.80 -15.36
CA PRO A 120 13.23 -11.88 -15.36
C PRO A 120 12.97 -10.53 -16.05
N SER A 121 12.11 -10.51 -17.07
CA SER A 121 11.82 -9.32 -17.87
C SER A 121 11.00 -8.23 -17.16
N PHE A 122 10.43 -8.52 -15.98
CA PHE A 122 9.55 -7.61 -15.25
C PHE A 122 10.25 -6.79 -14.18
N ILE A 123 11.39 -7.26 -13.67
CA ILE A 123 12.19 -6.58 -12.64
C ILE A 123 13.58 -6.23 -13.18
N ALA A 124 14.36 -5.45 -12.43
CA ALA A 124 15.69 -5.07 -12.88
C ALA A 124 16.60 -6.31 -13.02
N ALA A 125 17.44 -6.33 -14.07
CA ALA A 125 18.35 -7.45 -14.33
C ALA A 125 19.35 -7.70 -13.18
N ASN A 126 19.61 -6.68 -12.34
CA ASN A 126 20.44 -6.79 -11.14
C ASN A 126 19.83 -7.64 -10.02
N GLN A 127 18.61 -8.16 -10.20
CA GLN A 127 17.97 -9.09 -9.29
C GLN A 127 18.24 -10.57 -9.64
N ALA A 128 18.90 -10.86 -10.78
CA ALA A 128 19.12 -12.23 -11.24
C ALA A 128 19.90 -13.09 -10.23
N ASP A 129 20.98 -12.55 -9.66
CA ASP A 129 21.82 -13.27 -8.68
C ASP A 129 21.11 -13.55 -7.34
N ARG A 130 19.97 -12.89 -7.09
CA ARG A 130 19.15 -13.08 -5.90
C ARG A 130 18.16 -14.24 -6.04
N ALA A 131 17.83 -14.62 -7.28
CA ALA A 131 16.78 -15.60 -7.59
C ALA A 131 17.31 -17.04 -7.52
N ASP A 132 17.24 -17.66 -6.34
CA ASP A 132 17.64 -19.05 -6.07
C ASP A 132 16.48 -19.95 -5.59
N ASN A 133 15.28 -19.38 -5.42
CA ASN A 133 14.10 -20.04 -4.87
C ASN A 133 12.87 -19.71 -5.71
N VAL A 134 12.79 -20.28 -6.92
CA VAL A 134 11.80 -19.92 -7.93
C VAL A 134 10.91 -21.10 -8.32
N LEU A 135 9.67 -20.81 -8.71
CA LEU A 135 8.77 -21.81 -9.28
C LEU A 135 9.13 -22.10 -10.74
N GLU A 136 9.07 -23.38 -11.10
CA GLU A 136 9.29 -23.86 -12.47
C GLU A 136 7.96 -24.17 -13.17
N GLY A 137 8.01 -24.38 -14.48
CA GLY A 137 6.85 -24.75 -15.30
C GLY A 137 6.16 -23.57 -15.98
N SER A 138 5.03 -23.85 -16.64
CA SER A 138 4.24 -22.83 -17.34
C SER A 138 3.57 -21.86 -16.37
N VAL A 139 3.13 -20.70 -16.88
CA VAL A 139 2.41 -19.69 -16.07
C VAL A 139 1.19 -20.32 -15.35
N GLN A 140 0.44 -21.17 -16.05
CA GLN A 140 -0.68 -21.91 -15.45
C GLN A 140 -0.25 -22.85 -14.31
N MET A 141 0.84 -23.60 -14.48
CA MET A 141 1.37 -24.47 -13.41
C MET A 141 1.80 -23.65 -12.18
N GLN A 142 2.40 -22.48 -12.41
CA GLN A 142 2.81 -21.58 -11.34
C GLN A 142 1.60 -20.97 -10.62
N LEU A 143 0.56 -20.57 -11.37
CA LEU A 143 -0.73 -20.13 -10.81
C LEU A 143 -1.35 -21.21 -9.92
N ASP A 144 -1.46 -22.44 -10.43
CA ASP A 144 -2.04 -23.56 -9.69
C ASP A 144 -1.22 -23.90 -8.44
N ARG A 145 0.10 -23.74 -8.51
CA ARG A 145 0.97 -23.91 -7.34
C ARG A 145 0.74 -22.84 -6.28
N VAL A 146 0.66 -21.55 -6.65
CA VAL A 146 0.36 -20.47 -5.69
C VAL A 146 -1.00 -20.69 -5.02
N ARG A 147 -2.00 -21.13 -5.79
CA ARG A 147 -3.32 -21.50 -5.24
C ARG A 147 -3.25 -22.67 -4.26
N ALA A 148 -2.45 -23.69 -4.57
CA ALA A 148 -2.21 -24.81 -3.65
C ALA A 148 -1.50 -24.35 -2.36
N ASP A 149 -0.51 -23.48 -2.48
CA ASP A 149 0.22 -22.92 -1.33
C ASP A 149 -0.71 -22.12 -0.40
N ILE A 150 -1.65 -21.32 -0.95
CA ILE A 150 -2.66 -20.59 -0.16
C ILE A 150 -3.55 -21.58 0.63
N ARG A 151 -4.08 -22.61 -0.04
CA ARG A 151 -4.92 -23.63 0.60
C ARG A 151 -4.17 -24.41 1.66
N GLN A 152 -2.94 -24.82 1.37
CA GLN A 152 -2.10 -25.58 2.29
C GLN A 152 -1.75 -24.74 3.52
N PHE A 153 -1.34 -23.49 3.33
CA PHE A 153 -1.05 -22.57 4.44
C PHE A 153 -2.28 -22.36 5.34
N LYS A 154 -3.45 -22.19 4.72
CA LYS A 154 -4.73 -22.07 5.43
C LYS A 154 -5.02 -23.31 6.28
N ALA A 155 -4.87 -24.50 5.70
CA ALA A 155 -5.12 -25.77 6.36
C ALA A 155 -4.12 -26.09 7.48
N ASP A 156 -2.82 -25.94 7.24
CA ASP A 156 -1.74 -26.26 8.18
C ASP A 156 -1.77 -25.42 9.46
N ASN A 157 -2.39 -24.24 9.38
CA ASN A 157 -2.45 -23.28 10.49
C ASN A 157 -3.89 -23.09 11.00
N GLU A 158 -4.85 -23.90 10.54
CA GLU A 158 -6.26 -23.84 10.93
C GLU A 158 -6.87 -22.42 10.81
N LEU A 159 -6.56 -21.72 9.71
CA LEU A 159 -6.95 -20.32 9.52
C LEU A 159 -8.32 -20.20 8.85
N ASP A 160 -9.18 -19.31 9.36
CA ASP A 160 -10.44 -18.96 8.71
C ASP A 160 -10.24 -18.06 7.48
N LYS A 161 -9.30 -17.12 7.60
CA LYS A 161 -9.02 -16.06 6.61
C LYS A 161 -7.52 -16.01 6.30
N VAL A 162 -7.21 -15.74 5.03
CA VAL A 162 -5.87 -15.39 4.55
C VAL A 162 -5.98 -14.03 3.88
N VAL A 163 -4.91 -13.24 3.92
CA VAL A 163 -4.75 -12.03 3.10
C VAL A 163 -3.42 -12.14 2.37
N VAL A 164 -3.42 -11.93 1.06
CA VAL A 164 -2.19 -11.88 0.26
C VAL A 164 -1.76 -10.43 0.08
N VAL A 165 -0.51 -10.12 0.41
CA VAL A 165 0.05 -8.77 0.22
C VAL A 165 1.30 -8.84 -0.63
N TRP A 166 1.30 -8.13 -1.75
CA TRP A 166 2.50 -7.92 -2.53
C TRP A 166 3.38 -6.86 -1.86
N THR A 167 4.56 -7.27 -1.41
CA THR A 167 5.62 -6.35 -0.93
C THR A 167 6.97 -6.69 -1.57
N ALA A 168 6.94 -7.37 -2.71
CA ALA A 168 8.13 -7.71 -3.48
C ALA A 168 8.58 -6.53 -4.36
N THR A 169 9.72 -6.75 -5.01
CA THR A 169 10.37 -5.84 -5.94
C THR A 169 9.38 -5.18 -6.90
N THR A 170 9.54 -3.87 -7.10
CA THR A 170 8.73 -3.10 -8.06
C THR A 170 8.93 -3.66 -9.47
N GLU A 171 7.83 -4.08 -10.10
CA GLU A 171 7.81 -4.51 -11.49
C GLU A 171 7.62 -3.30 -12.42
N LYS A 172 7.95 -3.47 -13.70
CA LYS A 172 7.48 -2.56 -14.74
C LYS A 172 5.97 -2.74 -14.96
N CYS A 173 5.29 -1.68 -15.39
CA CYS A 173 3.88 -1.78 -15.76
C CYS A 173 3.68 -2.66 -17.00
N VAL A 174 2.54 -3.34 -17.04
CA VAL A 174 2.03 -4.02 -18.24
C VAL A 174 1.16 -3.08 -19.06
N GLU A 175 1.13 -3.30 -20.36
CA GLU A 175 0.16 -2.64 -21.24
C GLU A 175 -1.22 -3.27 -21.05
N ILE A 176 -2.28 -2.45 -21.12
CA ILE A 176 -3.67 -2.93 -21.12
C ILE A 176 -4.07 -3.16 -22.57
N VAL A 177 -4.34 -4.42 -22.93
CA VAL A 177 -4.58 -4.85 -24.30
C VAL A 177 -5.91 -5.60 -24.37
N GLU A 178 -6.77 -5.15 -25.29
CA GLU A 178 -8.05 -5.80 -25.58
C GLU A 178 -7.83 -7.24 -26.04
N GLY A 179 -8.61 -8.18 -25.50
CA GLY A 179 -8.43 -9.62 -25.77
C GLY A 179 -7.32 -10.30 -24.96
N VAL A 180 -6.60 -9.58 -24.09
CA VAL A 180 -5.50 -10.14 -23.27
C VAL A 180 -5.77 -9.99 -21.78
N ASN A 181 -5.91 -8.77 -21.27
CA ASN A 181 -6.01 -8.50 -19.83
C ASN A 181 -7.10 -7.47 -19.48
N ASP A 182 -8.01 -7.24 -20.43
CA ASP A 182 -9.15 -6.33 -20.39
C ASP A 182 -10.39 -6.93 -19.69
N THR A 183 -10.60 -8.24 -19.79
CA THR A 183 -11.72 -8.96 -19.15
C THR A 183 -11.24 -10.15 -18.33
N ALA A 184 -12.06 -10.62 -17.39
CA ALA A 184 -11.76 -11.78 -16.55
C ALA A 184 -11.49 -13.03 -17.39
N ALA A 185 -12.31 -13.27 -18.43
CA ALA A 185 -12.17 -14.41 -19.33
C ALA A 185 -10.88 -14.33 -20.17
N ASN A 186 -10.57 -13.15 -20.71
CA ASN A 186 -9.36 -12.95 -21.52
C ASN A 186 -8.09 -13.10 -20.67
N LEU A 187 -8.11 -12.59 -19.43
CA LEU A 187 -7.00 -12.71 -18.50
C LEU A 187 -6.73 -14.19 -18.15
N GLN A 188 -7.79 -14.96 -17.87
CA GLN A 188 -7.69 -16.38 -17.59
C GLN A 188 -7.10 -17.15 -18.80
N ALA A 189 -7.59 -16.89 -20.01
CA ALA A 189 -7.07 -17.49 -21.23
C ALA A 189 -5.58 -17.11 -21.47
N SER A 190 -5.19 -15.88 -21.13
CA SER A 190 -3.80 -15.42 -21.27
C SER A 190 -2.84 -16.10 -20.30
N LEU A 191 -3.28 -16.39 -19.07
CA LEU A 191 -2.52 -17.18 -18.08
C LEU A 191 -2.32 -18.62 -18.56
N GLU A 192 -3.36 -19.23 -19.11
CA GLU A 192 -3.31 -20.59 -19.65
C GLU A 192 -2.37 -20.69 -20.87
N ALA A 193 -2.43 -19.70 -21.77
CA ALA A 193 -1.59 -19.64 -22.95
C ALA A 193 -0.15 -19.17 -22.69
N GLY A 194 0.12 -18.55 -21.54
CA GLY A 194 1.43 -17.94 -21.24
C GLY A 194 1.73 -16.70 -22.09
N THR A 195 0.71 -15.91 -22.42
CA THR A 195 0.81 -14.73 -23.29
C THR A 195 1.63 -13.61 -22.63
N THR A 196 2.36 -12.84 -23.44
CA THR A 196 3.02 -11.60 -22.98
C THR A 196 1.98 -10.59 -22.49
N GLY A 197 2.20 -9.99 -21.32
CA GLY A 197 1.25 -9.03 -20.71
C GLY A 197 0.67 -9.46 -19.37
N VAL A 198 1.08 -10.64 -18.87
CA VAL A 198 0.80 -11.11 -17.51
C VAL A 198 2.09 -11.04 -16.68
N SER A 199 2.06 -10.29 -15.58
CA SER A 199 3.19 -10.19 -14.65
C SER A 199 3.10 -11.23 -13.53
N PRO A 200 4.21 -11.51 -12.80
CA PRO A 200 4.14 -12.29 -11.57
C PRO A 200 3.11 -11.74 -10.57
N SER A 201 3.04 -10.42 -10.37
CA SER A 201 2.03 -9.83 -9.47
C SER A 201 0.58 -10.10 -9.91
N THR A 202 0.30 -10.15 -11.22
CA THR A 202 -1.02 -10.57 -11.73
C THR A 202 -1.29 -12.05 -11.42
N VAL A 203 -0.29 -12.94 -11.52
CA VAL A 203 -0.45 -14.36 -11.14
C VAL A 203 -0.87 -14.50 -9.68
N TYR A 204 -0.21 -13.81 -8.75
CA TYR A 204 -0.60 -13.84 -7.33
C TYR A 204 -1.98 -13.22 -7.08
N GLY A 205 -2.30 -12.12 -7.76
CA GLY A 205 -3.61 -11.48 -7.66
C GLY A 205 -4.74 -12.41 -8.10
N VAL A 206 -4.58 -13.07 -9.25
CA VAL A 206 -5.55 -14.06 -9.75
C VAL A 206 -5.62 -15.27 -8.83
N ALA A 207 -4.48 -15.79 -8.35
CA ALA A 207 -4.46 -16.90 -7.39
C ALA A 207 -5.24 -16.57 -6.12
N ALA A 208 -5.04 -15.37 -5.56
CA ALA A 208 -5.73 -14.93 -4.36
C ALA A 208 -7.25 -14.83 -4.58
N VAL A 209 -7.68 -14.24 -5.69
CA VAL A 209 -9.11 -14.13 -6.03
C VAL A 209 -9.76 -15.49 -6.28
N LEU A 210 -9.07 -16.42 -6.93
CA LEU A 210 -9.58 -17.77 -7.15
C LEU A 210 -9.65 -18.63 -5.87
N GLU A 211 -8.97 -18.21 -4.79
CA GLU A 211 -9.00 -18.83 -3.47
C GLU A 211 -9.74 -17.95 -2.44
N ASP A 212 -10.66 -17.10 -2.91
CA ASP A 212 -11.53 -16.22 -2.11
C ASP A 212 -10.77 -15.40 -1.05
N THR A 213 -9.56 -14.96 -1.40
CA THR A 213 -8.58 -14.36 -0.50
C THR A 213 -8.28 -12.92 -0.94
N PRO A 214 -8.41 -11.92 -0.05
CA PRO A 214 -8.06 -10.54 -0.38
C PRO A 214 -6.62 -10.38 -0.88
N PHE A 215 -6.42 -9.50 -1.86
CA PHE A 215 -5.10 -9.18 -2.43
C PHE A 215 -4.79 -7.69 -2.36
N MET A 216 -3.66 -7.35 -1.76
CA MET A 216 -3.19 -5.96 -1.59
C MET A 216 -1.88 -5.75 -2.35
N ASN A 217 -1.89 -4.87 -3.36
CA ASN A 217 -0.71 -4.48 -4.12
C ASN A 217 0.04 -3.33 -3.44
N GLY A 218 1.13 -3.67 -2.75
CA GLY A 218 1.99 -2.71 -2.05
C GLY A 218 3.01 -1.99 -2.92
N SER A 219 3.10 -2.32 -4.21
CA SER A 219 4.08 -1.79 -5.16
C SER A 219 3.39 -1.04 -6.31
N PRO A 220 4.10 -0.23 -7.11
CA PRO A 220 3.46 0.74 -8.03
C PRO A 220 3.09 0.19 -9.40
N GLN A 221 3.47 -1.05 -9.74
CA GLN A 221 3.04 -1.67 -11.00
C GLN A 221 1.52 -1.85 -11.02
N ASN A 222 0.93 -1.83 -12.20
CA ASN A 222 -0.50 -2.02 -12.43
C ASN A 222 -0.89 -3.51 -12.40
N ALA A 223 -0.65 -4.19 -11.28
CA ALA A 223 -0.99 -5.60 -11.09
C ALA A 223 -2.49 -5.87 -11.27
N ILE A 224 -3.32 -4.93 -10.80
CA ILE A 224 -4.78 -4.97 -10.86
C ILE A 224 -5.23 -4.40 -12.21
N VAL A 225 -5.06 -5.21 -13.25
CA VAL A 225 -5.58 -4.95 -14.60
C VAL A 225 -7.11 -5.07 -14.64
N PRO A 226 -7.81 -4.51 -15.66
CA PRO A 226 -9.26 -4.56 -15.73
C PRO A 226 -9.85 -5.98 -15.61
N GLY A 227 -9.23 -6.98 -16.23
CA GLY A 227 -9.67 -8.37 -16.11
C GLY A 227 -9.56 -8.94 -14.70
N LEU A 228 -8.56 -8.52 -13.91
CA LEU A 228 -8.44 -8.94 -12.50
C LEU A 228 -9.46 -8.22 -11.62
N ALA A 229 -9.71 -6.93 -11.87
CA ALA A 229 -10.74 -6.17 -11.16
C ALA A 229 -12.14 -6.74 -11.44
N GLU A 230 -12.41 -7.15 -12.68
CA GLU A 230 -13.65 -7.82 -13.06
C GLU A 230 -13.79 -9.18 -12.35
N LEU A 231 -12.75 -10.02 -12.40
CA LEU A 231 -12.76 -11.33 -11.74
C LEU A 231 -13.02 -11.21 -10.22
N ALA A 232 -12.41 -10.23 -9.56
CA ALA A 232 -12.62 -9.98 -8.14
C ALA A 232 -14.05 -9.52 -7.83
N ARG A 233 -14.66 -8.70 -8.69
CA ARG A 233 -16.06 -8.30 -8.56
C ARG A 233 -17.01 -9.49 -8.73
N GLU A 234 -16.76 -10.37 -9.69
CA GLU A 234 -17.56 -11.59 -9.88
C GLU A 234 -17.49 -12.54 -8.67
N ARG A 235 -16.32 -12.60 -8.02
CA ARG A 235 -16.06 -13.45 -6.86
C ARG A 235 -16.39 -12.79 -5.52
N GLY A 236 -16.64 -11.48 -5.50
CA GLY A 236 -16.83 -10.73 -4.27
C GLY A 236 -15.58 -10.63 -3.40
N VAL A 237 -14.38 -10.68 -4.01
CA VAL A 237 -13.09 -10.65 -3.30
C VAL A 237 -12.51 -9.25 -3.28
N LEU A 238 -11.94 -8.86 -2.15
CA LEU A 238 -11.36 -7.54 -1.94
C LEU A 238 -9.96 -7.41 -2.59
N LEU A 239 -9.80 -6.45 -3.50
CA LEU A 239 -8.52 -6.00 -4.03
C LEU A 239 -8.17 -4.61 -3.48
N GLY A 240 -6.90 -4.35 -3.21
CA GLY A 240 -6.43 -3.00 -2.84
C GLY A 240 -5.07 -2.69 -3.45
N GLY A 241 -4.78 -1.42 -3.66
CA GLY A 241 -3.58 -0.95 -4.34
C GLY A 241 -3.74 0.50 -4.80
N ASP A 242 -2.71 1.14 -5.35
CA ASP A 242 -1.34 0.65 -5.55
C ASP A 242 -0.30 1.49 -4.77
N ASP A 243 0.81 0.84 -4.44
CA ASP A 243 2.03 1.39 -3.79
C ASP A 243 1.83 1.96 -2.37
N PHE A 244 2.52 1.42 -1.37
CA PHE A 244 2.36 1.86 0.03
C PHE A 244 2.65 3.36 0.24
N LYS A 245 1.76 4.09 0.89
CA LYS A 245 1.95 5.51 1.22
C LYS A 245 2.60 5.69 2.59
N SER A 246 3.91 5.45 2.67
CA SER A 246 4.70 5.46 3.91
C SER A 246 5.13 6.86 4.38
N GLY A 247 6.15 7.45 3.75
CA GLY A 247 6.82 8.68 4.19
C GLY A 247 6.54 9.90 3.30
N GLN A 248 7.45 10.17 2.35
CA GLN A 248 7.42 11.39 1.51
C GLN A 248 6.06 11.65 0.85
N THR A 249 5.48 10.64 0.20
CA THR A 249 4.20 10.83 -0.52
C THR A 249 3.04 11.08 0.43
N LYS A 250 3.05 10.47 1.62
CA LYS A 250 2.04 10.72 2.66
C LYS A 250 2.09 12.19 3.11
N PHE A 251 3.30 12.67 3.37
CA PHE A 251 3.54 14.08 3.70
C PHE A 251 3.14 15.01 2.54
N LYS A 252 3.46 14.66 1.30
CA LYS A 252 3.09 15.43 0.10
C LYS A 252 1.58 15.59 -0.06
N SER A 253 0.79 14.51 0.08
CA SER A 253 -0.67 14.60 0.02
C SER A 253 -1.23 15.52 1.10
N CYS A 254 -0.67 15.48 2.31
CA CYS A 254 -1.04 16.39 3.39
C CYS A 254 -0.66 17.85 3.10
N MET A 255 0.56 18.09 2.61
CA MET A 255 1.07 19.44 2.35
C MET A 255 0.34 20.10 1.18
N ALA A 256 0.11 19.36 0.09
CA ALA A 256 -0.64 19.85 -1.06
C ALA A 256 -2.10 20.21 -0.66
N GLU A 257 -2.76 19.33 0.10
CA GLU A 257 -4.11 19.57 0.64
C GLU A 257 -4.12 20.83 1.51
N PHE A 258 -3.17 20.97 2.43
CA PHE A 258 -3.04 22.16 3.29
C PHE A 258 -2.86 23.46 2.50
N LEU A 259 -1.92 23.49 1.55
CA LEU A 259 -1.60 24.71 0.78
C LEU A 259 -2.80 25.15 -0.06
N VAL A 260 -3.40 24.24 -0.83
CA VAL A 260 -4.55 24.54 -1.69
C VAL A 260 -5.77 24.94 -0.86
N SER A 261 -6.04 24.25 0.25
CA SER A 261 -7.15 24.58 1.15
C SER A 261 -6.95 25.94 1.85
N SER A 262 -5.70 26.38 2.01
CA SER A 262 -5.36 27.70 2.55
C SER A 262 -5.40 28.82 1.50
N GLY A 263 -5.81 28.51 0.25
CA GLY A 263 -5.85 29.48 -0.84
C GLY A 263 -4.49 29.78 -1.46
N PHE A 264 -3.47 28.95 -1.22
CA PHE A 264 -2.15 29.14 -1.82
C PHE A 264 -2.10 28.41 -3.16
N ARG A 265 -1.72 29.11 -4.23
CA ARG A 265 -1.55 28.49 -5.55
C ARG A 265 -0.17 27.84 -5.60
N LEU A 266 -0.13 26.54 -5.35
CA LEU A 266 1.08 25.74 -5.55
C LEU A 266 1.50 25.79 -7.02
N GLY A 267 2.73 26.26 -7.28
CA GLY A 267 3.27 26.41 -8.63
C GLY A 267 4.32 25.37 -8.99
N SER A 268 5.08 24.88 -8.01
CA SER A 268 6.10 23.85 -8.21
C SER A 268 6.26 22.94 -7.00
N ILE A 269 6.53 21.65 -7.27
CA ILE A 269 6.96 20.64 -6.31
C ILE A 269 8.19 19.92 -6.87
N ALA A 270 9.32 20.03 -6.19
CA ALA A 270 10.52 19.24 -6.50
C ALA A 270 10.74 18.18 -5.42
N SER A 271 10.64 16.89 -5.76
CA SER A 271 10.75 15.77 -4.81
C SER A 271 11.94 14.87 -5.14
N TYR A 272 13.02 15.00 -4.37
CA TYR A 272 14.22 14.17 -4.49
C TYR A 272 14.24 13.08 -3.42
N ASN A 273 14.77 11.91 -3.78
CA ASN A 273 14.92 10.78 -2.89
C ASN A 273 16.21 10.02 -3.15
N HIS A 274 16.84 9.52 -2.09
CA HIS A 274 17.85 8.48 -2.22
C HIS A 274 17.79 7.46 -1.09
N LEU A 275 18.11 6.21 -1.42
CA LEU A 275 18.09 5.04 -0.53
C LEU A 275 19.09 3.98 -1.02
N GLY A 276 19.54 3.12 -0.12
CA GLY A 276 20.61 2.14 -0.35
C GLY A 276 20.19 0.68 -0.18
N ASN A 277 18.91 0.42 0.09
CA ASN A 277 18.35 -0.94 0.18
C ASN A 277 18.05 -1.54 -1.21
N ASN A 278 17.54 -2.78 -1.23
CA ASN A 278 17.24 -3.49 -2.48
C ASN A 278 16.15 -2.81 -3.32
N ASP A 279 15.22 -2.07 -2.70
CA ASP A 279 14.23 -1.27 -3.43
C ASP A 279 14.93 -0.19 -4.26
N GLY A 280 15.84 0.57 -3.65
CA GLY A 280 16.68 1.54 -4.36
C GLY A 280 17.51 0.94 -5.49
N LEU A 281 18.08 -0.24 -5.26
CA LEU A 281 18.86 -0.96 -6.28
C LEU A 281 18.01 -1.38 -7.48
N ASN A 282 16.80 -1.90 -7.25
CA ASN A 282 15.89 -2.26 -8.35
C ASN A 282 15.39 -1.01 -9.11
N LEU A 283 15.06 0.05 -8.38
CA LEU A 283 14.61 1.33 -8.94
C LEU A 283 15.71 2.12 -9.65
N SER A 284 16.96 1.63 -9.68
CA SER A 284 18.01 2.22 -10.51
C SER A 284 17.80 1.95 -12.00
N SER A 285 16.95 0.98 -12.36
CA SER A 285 16.53 0.71 -13.73
C SER A 285 15.35 1.61 -14.13
N GLN A 286 15.39 2.14 -15.35
CA GLN A 286 14.43 3.15 -15.83
C GLN A 286 12.98 2.62 -15.91
N GLU A 287 12.78 1.37 -16.35
CA GLU A 287 11.43 0.80 -16.48
C GLU A 287 10.74 0.66 -15.12
N GLN A 288 11.46 0.18 -14.11
CA GLN A 288 10.97 0.05 -12.74
C GLN A 288 10.78 1.42 -12.07
N PHE A 289 11.70 2.37 -12.33
CA PHE A 289 11.56 3.75 -11.87
C PHE A 289 10.27 4.39 -12.41
N ARG A 290 9.92 4.14 -13.69
CA ARG A 290 8.73 4.72 -14.32
C ARG A 290 7.44 4.38 -13.59
N SER A 291 7.26 3.14 -13.13
CA SER A 291 6.11 2.74 -12.29
C SER A 291 6.00 3.61 -11.03
N LYS A 292 7.13 3.82 -10.34
CA LYS A 292 7.22 4.64 -9.12
C LYS A 292 7.02 6.13 -9.39
N GLU A 293 7.50 6.62 -10.52
CA GLU A 293 7.33 8.02 -10.94
C GLU A 293 5.85 8.36 -11.16
N ILE A 294 5.10 7.49 -11.85
CA ILE A 294 3.67 7.68 -12.12
C ILE A 294 2.87 7.78 -10.82
N SER A 295 3.03 6.82 -9.91
CA SER A 295 2.30 6.80 -8.62
C SER A 295 2.66 7.96 -7.69
N LYS A 296 3.93 8.42 -7.69
CA LYS A 296 4.35 9.56 -6.87
C LYS A 296 3.93 10.92 -7.42
N SER A 297 3.73 11.01 -8.73
CA SER A 297 3.37 12.27 -9.40
C SER A 297 1.87 12.51 -9.40
N GLY A 298 1.05 11.46 -9.54
CA GLY A 298 -0.41 11.60 -9.62
C GLY A 298 -1.13 12.00 -8.33
N VAL A 299 -0.43 11.95 -7.19
CA VAL A 299 -1.01 12.15 -5.84
C VAL A 299 -1.56 13.57 -5.58
N ILE A 300 -1.31 14.53 -6.46
CA ILE A 300 -1.80 15.91 -6.32
C ILE A 300 -2.87 16.26 -7.34
N ASP A 301 -3.09 15.42 -8.36
CA ASP A 301 -3.85 15.82 -9.55
C ASP A 301 -5.32 16.17 -9.20
N ASP A 302 -5.96 15.41 -8.29
CA ASP A 302 -7.31 15.67 -7.78
C ASP A 302 -7.38 16.92 -6.88
N ILE A 303 -6.36 17.16 -6.07
CA ILE A 303 -6.27 18.34 -5.19
C ILE A 303 -6.22 19.63 -6.04
N ILE A 304 -5.44 19.61 -7.13
CA ILE A 304 -5.33 20.73 -8.06
C ILE A 304 -6.62 20.91 -8.86
N ALA A 305 -7.19 19.82 -9.40
CA ALA A 305 -8.44 19.86 -10.15
C ALA A 305 -9.64 20.34 -9.30
N GLY A 306 -9.62 20.08 -7.99
CA GLY A 306 -10.69 20.47 -7.07
C GLY A 306 -10.80 21.98 -6.78
N ASN A 307 -9.88 22.82 -7.27
CA ASN A 307 -9.90 24.27 -6.99
C ASN A 307 -9.72 25.12 -8.25
N GLU A 308 -10.82 25.35 -8.97
CA GLU A 308 -10.84 26.14 -10.21
C GLU A 308 -10.54 27.64 -10.01
N ILE A 309 -10.65 28.17 -8.78
CA ILE A 309 -10.28 29.55 -8.47
C ILE A 309 -8.76 29.72 -8.54
N LEU A 310 -8.03 28.79 -7.94
CA LEU A 310 -6.56 28.78 -7.99
C LEU A 310 -6.07 28.30 -9.37
N TYR A 311 -6.73 27.30 -9.96
CA TYR A 311 -6.34 26.67 -11.22
C TYR A 311 -7.49 26.70 -12.24
N PRO A 312 -7.77 27.86 -12.86
CA PRO A 312 -8.86 27.96 -13.84
C PRO A 312 -8.61 27.06 -15.06
N PRO A 313 -9.66 26.65 -15.80
CA PRO A 313 -9.51 25.83 -17.00
C PRO A 313 -8.47 26.40 -17.98
N GLY A 314 -7.51 25.56 -18.37
CA GLY A 314 -6.40 25.96 -19.25
C GLY A 314 -5.22 26.62 -18.54
N HIS A 315 -5.26 26.79 -17.22
CA HIS A 315 -4.10 27.20 -16.43
C HIS A 315 -2.96 26.20 -16.59
N LYS A 316 -1.74 26.72 -16.77
CA LYS A 316 -0.50 25.95 -16.88
C LYS A 316 0.53 26.52 -15.92
N ALA A 317 1.43 25.68 -15.46
CA ALA A 317 2.55 26.10 -14.62
C ALA A 317 3.29 27.30 -15.26
N ALA A 318 3.61 28.29 -14.44
CA ALA A 318 4.15 29.56 -14.91
C ALA A 318 5.60 29.40 -15.42
N GLY A 319 5.83 29.62 -16.72
CA GLY A 319 7.17 29.70 -17.28
C GLY A 319 7.18 29.93 -18.80
N PRO A 320 7.88 30.95 -19.32
CA PRO A 320 7.83 31.34 -20.74
C PRO A 320 8.44 30.30 -21.72
N LYS A 321 8.95 29.17 -21.22
CA LYS A 321 9.61 28.10 -22.01
C LYS A 321 9.29 26.68 -21.51
N SER A 322 8.35 26.51 -20.58
CA SER A 322 8.22 25.24 -19.84
C SER A 322 7.78 24.06 -20.72
N GLY A 323 6.96 24.27 -21.76
CA GLY A 323 6.40 23.17 -22.56
C GLY A 323 5.51 22.19 -21.76
N SER A 324 5.41 22.37 -20.44
CA SER A 324 4.57 21.59 -19.54
C SER A 324 3.10 21.78 -19.88
N THR A 325 2.38 20.67 -19.92
CA THR A 325 0.92 20.63 -20.04
C THR A 325 0.22 20.67 -18.67
N LYS A 326 0.98 20.61 -17.57
CA LYS A 326 0.45 20.54 -16.21
C LYS A 326 0.27 21.94 -15.60
N ALA A 327 -0.66 22.04 -14.65
CA ALA A 327 -0.91 23.24 -13.86
C ALA A 327 0.19 23.53 -12.82
N VAL A 328 0.93 22.49 -12.39
CA VAL A 328 2.02 22.57 -11.42
C VAL A 328 3.26 21.88 -12.01
N ASP A 329 4.42 22.52 -11.91
CA ASP A 329 5.69 21.88 -12.26
C ASP A 329 6.02 20.83 -11.20
N HIS A 330 6.02 19.55 -11.56
CA HIS A 330 6.23 18.46 -10.60
C HIS A 330 7.34 17.52 -11.06
N CYS A 331 8.41 17.44 -10.27
CA CYS A 331 9.55 16.57 -10.52
C CYS A 331 9.71 15.53 -9.41
N VAL A 332 9.92 14.27 -9.78
CA VAL A 332 10.22 13.17 -8.86
C VAL A 332 11.54 12.54 -9.26
N VAL A 333 12.47 12.44 -8.31
CA VAL A 333 13.78 11.82 -8.52
C VAL A 333 14.01 10.76 -7.44
N ILE A 334 14.55 9.60 -7.86
CA ILE A 334 15.01 8.54 -6.97
C ILE A 334 16.43 8.15 -7.41
N LYS A 335 17.36 8.06 -6.46
CA LYS A 335 18.74 7.62 -6.70
C LYS A 335 19.13 6.51 -5.73
N TYR A 336 19.86 5.54 -6.25
CA TYR A 336 20.46 4.49 -5.43
C TYR A 336 21.77 4.99 -4.81
N ILE A 337 21.83 5.02 -3.49
CA ILE A 337 23.03 5.39 -2.71
C ILE A 337 23.22 4.33 -1.62
N PRO A 338 24.07 3.30 -1.85
CA PRO A 338 24.19 2.15 -0.95
C PRO A 338 24.43 2.51 0.52
N TYR A 339 25.21 3.56 0.76
CA TYR A 339 25.67 3.94 2.11
C TYR A 339 24.54 4.22 3.11
N VAL A 340 23.38 4.71 2.65
CA VAL A 340 22.27 5.04 3.56
C VAL A 340 21.39 3.84 3.92
N GLY A 341 21.59 2.67 3.29
CA GLY A 341 20.80 1.46 3.56
C GLY A 341 19.30 1.70 3.45
N ASP A 342 18.54 1.23 4.44
CA ASP A 342 17.08 1.42 4.55
C ASP A 342 16.67 2.85 4.96
N SER A 343 17.62 3.66 5.46
CA SER A 343 17.42 5.03 5.94
C SER A 343 17.30 6.01 4.79
N LYS A 344 16.18 5.91 4.07
CA LYS A 344 15.81 6.73 2.92
C LYS A 344 15.81 8.22 3.30
N ARG A 345 16.38 9.03 2.41
CA ARG A 345 16.36 10.50 2.52
C ARG A 345 15.43 11.08 1.48
N ALA A 346 14.48 11.91 1.91
CA ALA A 346 13.56 12.66 1.07
C ALA A 346 13.83 14.15 1.23
N LEU A 347 13.97 14.86 0.10
CA LEU A 347 14.12 16.30 0.07
C LEU A 347 13.03 16.85 -0.86
N ASP A 348 12.18 17.71 -0.32
CA ASP A 348 11.06 18.28 -1.05
C ASP A 348 11.11 19.81 -0.97
N GLU A 349 10.80 20.48 -2.08
CA GLU A 349 10.54 21.91 -2.11
C GLU A 349 9.15 22.18 -2.70
N TYR A 350 8.33 22.92 -1.96
CA TYR A 350 7.02 23.39 -2.38
C TYR A 350 7.08 24.89 -2.58
N SER A 351 6.84 25.36 -3.80
CA SER A 351 6.86 26.78 -4.15
C SER A 351 5.48 27.23 -4.62
N SER A 352 4.91 28.22 -3.94
CA SER A 352 3.53 28.71 -4.14
C SER A 352 3.48 30.21 -4.39
N GLU A 353 2.50 30.65 -5.18
CA GLU A 353 2.06 32.04 -5.27
C GLU A 353 1.02 32.32 -4.17
N ILE A 354 1.16 33.48 -3.53
CA ILE A 354 0.28 33.95 -2.44
C ILE A 354 -0.24 35.36 -2.75
N PHE A 355 -0.96 35.96 -1.79
CA PHE A 355 -1.60 37.26 -1.93
C PHE A 355 -0.69 38.34 -2.56
N MET A 356 -1.26 39.13 -3.48
CA MET A 356 -0.60 40.26 -4.17
C MET A 356 0.68 39.89 -4.94
N GLY A 357 0.76 38.67 -5.48
CA GLY A 357 1.91 38.19 -6.27
C GLY A 357 3.12 37.80 -5.42
N GLY A 358 2.95 37.71 -4.10
CA GLY A 358 3.97 37.19 -3.19
C GLY A 358 4.28 35.71 -3.47
N ARG A 359 5.39 35.23 -2.91
CA ARG A 359 5.80 33.83 -3.01
C ARG A 359 6.01 33.23 -1.64
N ASN A 360 5.67 31.94 -1.51
CA ASN A 360 5.96 31.10 -0.37
C ASN A 360 6.79 29.91 -0.84
N THR A 361 7.85 29.58 -0.11
CA THR A 361 8.67 28.39 -0.38
C THR A 361 8.86 27.61 0.91
N ILE A 362 8.58 26.31 0.87
CA ILE A 362 8.76 25.37 1.98
C ILE A 362 9.74 24.30 1.51
N SER A 363 10.90 24.24 2.16
CA SER A 363 11.89 23.17 1.94
C SER A 363 11.83 22.18 3.10
N VAL A 364 11.71 20.90 2.79
CA VAL A 364 11.56 19.81 3.76
C VAL A 364 12.66 18.80 3.55
N THR A 365 13.31 18.38 4.63
CA THR A 365 14.18 17.21 4.66
C THR A 365 13.57 16.19 5.60
N ASN A 366 13.36 14.99 5.10
CA ASN A 366 12.80 13.89 5.87
C ASN A 366 13.74 12.67 5.79
N VAL A 367 14.13 12.17 6.96
CA VAL A 367 14.90 10.95 7.13
C VAL A 367 13.92 9.87 7.56
N CYS A 368 13.71 8.88 6.70
CA CYS A 368 12.71 7.85 6.87
C CYS A 368 13.39 6.49 6.87
N GLU A 369 13.26 5.74 7.97
CA GLU A 369 13.51 4.30 7.94
C GLU A 369 12.34 3.64 7.18
N ASP A 370 12.55 3.35 5.90
CA ASP A 370 11.45 3.09 4.96
C ASP A 370 10.65 1.84 5.36
N SER A 371 11.35 0.79 5.79
CA SER A 371 10.72 -0.46 6.22
C SER A 371 9.96 -0.31 7.54
N LEU A 372 10.45 0.51 8.48
CA LEU A 372 9.76 0.80 9.74
C LEU A 372 8.50 1.66 9.53
N LEU A 373 8.43 2.44 8.45
CA LEU A 373 7.21 3.15 8.04
C LEU A 373 6.25 2.27 7.22
N ALA A 374 6.78 1.33 6.43
CA ALA A 374 5.97 0.45 5.56
C ALA A 374 5.36 -0.74 6.32
N ALA A 375 6.09 -1.36 7.26
CA ALA A 375 5.61 -2.54 7.98
C ALA A 375 4.29 -2.31 8.76
N PRO A 376 4.09 -1.18 9.47
CA PRO A 376 2.81 -0.89 10.11
C PRO A 376 1.65 -0.71 9.11
N ILE A 377 1.93 -0.20 7.90
CA ILE A 377 0.92 -0.11 6.82
C ILE A 377 0.52 -1.51 6.34
N ILE A 378 1.47 -2.43 6.18
CA ILE A 378 1.18 -3.82 5.81
C ILE A 378 0.29 -4.47 6.88
N ILE A 379 0.60 -4.23 8.16
CA ILE A 379 -0.21 -4.72 9.28
C ILE A 379 -1.63 -4.13 9.24
N ASP A 380 -1.78 -2.81 9.05
CA ASP A 380 -3.08 -2.16 8.90
C ASP A 380 -3.89 -2.75 7.74
N LEU A 381 -3.24 -2.96 6.60
CA LEU A 381 -3.89 -3.54 5.42
C LEU A 381 -4.35 -4.98 5.70
N CYS A 382 -3.57 -5.80 6.40
CA CYS A 382 -4.02 -7.15 6.80
C CYS A 382 -5.25 -7.09 7.71
N VAL A 383 -5.20 -6.26 8.77
CA VAL A 383 -6.30 -6.12 9.75
C VAL A 383 -7.57 -5.60 9.09
N LEU A 384 -7.45 -4.54 8.28
CA LEU A 384 -8.61 -3.93 7.63
C LEU A 384 -9.15 -4.81 6.50
N SER A 385 -8.31 -5.50 5.74
CA SER A 385 -8.78 -6.43 4.70
C SER A 385 -9.56 -7.60 5.30
N GLU A 386 -9.10 -8.11 6.45
CA GLU A 386 -9.85 -9.11 7.21
C GLU A 386 -11.23 -8.56 7.62
N LEU A 387 -11.25 -7.37 8.26
CA LEU A 387 -12.48 -6.73 8.69
C LEU A 387 -13.46 -6.52 7.53
N PHE A 388 -13.01 -5.90 6.43
CA PHE A 388 -13.86 -5.62 5.27
C PHE A 388 -14.33 -6.90 4.58
N SER A 389 -13.58 -8.01 4.65
CA SER A 389 -14.03 -9.31 4.14
C SER A 389 -15.17 -9.95 4.94
N ARG A 390 -15.57 -9.36 6.07
CA ARG A 390 -16.74 -9.76 6.87
C ARG A 390 -17.92 -8.82 6.72
N VAL A 391 -17.79 -7.74 5.94
CA VAL A 391 -18.82 -6.73 5.79
C VAL A 391 -19.60 -6.96 4.49
N GLU A 392 -20.91 -7.14 4.66
CA GLU A 392 -21.87 -7.18 3.56
C GLU A 392 -22.84 -5.99 3.67
N VAL A 393 -23.34 -5.54 2.54
CA VAL A 393 -24.37 -4.51 2.43
C VAL A 393 -25.59 -5.11 1.75
N GLN A 394 -26.78 -4.75 2.22
CA GLN A 394 -28.02 -5.17 1.57
C GLN A 394 -28.32 -4.21 0.43
N VAL A 395 -28.35 -4.75 -0.79
CA VAL A 395 -28.81 -4.03 -1.98
C VAL A 395 -30.33 -4.12 -2.02
N PRO A 396 -31.06 -2.98 -2.09
CA PRO A 396 -32.50 -3.00 -2.31
C PRO A 396 -32.83 -3.72 -3.62
N GLY A 397 -33.90 -4.52 -3.61
CA GLY A 397 -34.38 -5.14 -4.84
C GLY A 397 -34.87 -4.10 -5.86
N GLU A 398 -34.61 -4.34 -7.15
CA GLU A 398 -35.08 -3.52 -8.26
C GLU A 398 -35.80 -4.39 -9.29
N GLY A 399 -37.05 -4.04 -9.62
CA GLY A 399 -37.89 -4.85 -10.51
C GLY A 399 -38.20 -6.23 -9.92
N ASP A 400 -37.87 -7.28 -10.67
CA ASP A 400 -38.06 -8.68 -10.26
C ASP A 400 -36.88 -9.25 -9.45
N VAL A 401 -35.81 -8.46 -9.21
CA VAL A 401 -34.65 -8.88 -8.43
C VAL A 401 -34.92 -8.62 -6.95
N PRO A 402 -34.93 -9.65 -6.07
CA PRO A 402 -35.13 -9.43 -4.63
C PRO A 402 -33.92 -8.75 -3.99
N ALA A 403 -34.14 -8.15 -2.82
CA ALA A 403 -33.04 -7.64 -2.01
C ALA A 403 -32.07 -8.78 -1.66
N HIS A 404 -30.78 -8.52 -1.79
CA HIS A 404 -29.73 -9.50 -1.53
C HIS A 404 -28.55 -8.82 -0.82
N TRP A 405 -27.72 -9.64 -0.19
CA TRP A 405 -26.49 -9.19 0.45
C TRP A 405 -25.33 -9.35 -0.54
N GLU A 406 -24.49 -8.34 -0.62
CA GLU A 406 -23.25 -8.40 -1.38
C GLU A 406 -22.09 -7.86 -0.53
N PRO A 407 -20.83 -8.25 -0.81
CA PRO A 407 -19.67 -7.67 -0.15
C PRO A 407 -19.62 -6.15 -0.30
N CYS A 408 -19.24 -5.45 0.77
CA CYS A 408 -19.25 -3.98 0.80
C CYS A 408 -18.38 -3.33 -0.31
N CYS A 409 -17.30 -3.99 -0.72
CA CYS A 409 -16.47 -3.54 -1.83
C CYS A 409 -15.61 -4.69 -2.38
N SER A 410 -15.46 -4.76 -3.71
CA SER A 410 -14.46 -5.61 -4.38
C SER A 410 -13.14 -4.88 -4.64
N VAL A 411 -13.15 -3.55 -4.70
CA VAL A 411 -11.95 -2.71 -4.68
C VAL A 411 -11.98 -1.83 -3.44
N ALA A 412 -10.91 -1.91 -2.65
CA ALA A 412 -10.76 -1.33 -1.33
C ALA A 412 -10.53 0.18 -1.35
N THR A 413 -11.44 0.92 -1.99
CA THR A 413 -11.40 2.40 -2.02
C THR A 413 -11.34 3.02 -0.61
N PRO A 414 -11.93 2.45 0.47
CA PRO A 414 -11.75 2.98 1.82
C PRO A 414 -10.31 2.87 2.34
N LEU A 415 -9.49 1.99 1.76
CA LEU A 415 -8.08 1.80 2.13
C LEU A 415 -7.13 2.74 1.38
N SER A 416 -7.65 3.69 0.59
CA SER A 416 -6.84 4.66 -0.17
C SER A 416 -5.85 5.47 0.68
N PHE A 417 -6.13 5.62 1.98
CA PHE A 417 -5.21 6.22 2.96
C PHE A 417 -3.82 5.55 2.96
N PHE A 418 -3.75 4.26 2.66
CA PHE A 418 -2.53 3.45 2.69
C PHE A 418 -1.81 3.35 1.35
N PHE A 419 -2.40 3.87 0.27
CA PHE A 419 -1.88 3.75 -1.10
C PHE A 419 -1.53 5.12 -1.71
N LYS A 420 -0.49 5.15 -2.55
CA LYS A 420 -0.05 6.36 -3.27
C LYS A 420 -0.87 6.60 -4.53
N ALA A 421 -1.26 5.52 -5.20
CA ALA A 421 -2.06 5.54 -6.40
C ALA A 421 -3.30 4.67 -6.18
N PRO A 422 -4.25 5.12 -5.34
CA PRO A 422 -5.45 4.35 -5.05
C PRO A 422 -6.24 4.04 -6.32
N LEU A 423 -7.00 2.96 -6.28
CA LEU A 423 -7.93 2.56 -7.34
C LEU A 423 -9.35 3.06 -7.04
N ASN A 424 -10.12 3.31 -8.09
CA ASN A 424 -11.55 3.54 -8.00
C ASN A 424 -12.33 2.22 -7.93
N LYS A 425 -13.66 2.29 -7.77
CA LYS A 425 -14.52 1.10 -7.62
C LYS A 425 -14.46 0.10 -8.80
N GLN A 426 -14.01 0.53 -9.98
CA GLN A 426 -13.86 -0.32 -11.16
C GLN A 426 -12.41 -0.81 -11.36
N GLY A 427 -11.50 -0.54 -10.42
CA GLY A 427 -10.07 -0.86 -10.57
C GLY A 427 -9.30 0.12 -11.45
N GLY A 428 -9.92 1.23 -11.88
CA GLY A 428 -9.27 2.30 -12.64
C GLY A 428 -8.68 3.40 -11.74
N ARG A 429 -8.10 4.44 -12.35
CA ARG A 429 -7.52 5.60 -11.62
C ARG A 429 -8.30 6.91 -11.78
N ASP A 430 -9.40 6.89 -12.52
CA ASP A 430 -10.24 8.08 -12.71
C ASP A 430 -11.08 8.37 -11.47
N GLY A 431 -11.18 9.66 -11.11
CA GLY A 431 -12.02 10.12 -10.00
C GLY A 431 -11.53 9.69 -8.61
N VAL A 432 -10.24 9.36 -8.48
CA VAL A 432 -9.64 8.99 -7.20
C VAL A 432 -9.41 10.21 -6.31
N VAL A 433 -9.40 10.00 -5.00
CA VAL A 433 -9.11 11.04 -4.00
C VAL A 433 -7.76 10.71 -3.36
N ASN A 434 -6.80 11.64 -3.39
CA ASN A 434 -5.48 11.48 -2.80
C ASN A 434 -5.25 12.35 -1.55
N ALA A 435 -6.08 13.37 -1.35
CA ALA A 435 -6.09 14.23 -0.16
C ALA A 435 -6.12 13.39 1.13
N LEU A 436 -5.06 13.50 1.95
CA LEU A 436 -4.76 12.54 3.01
C LEU A 436 -5.82 12.53 4.11
N PHE A 437 -6.21 13.72 4.58
CA PHE A 437 -7.18 13.82 5.68
C PHE A 437 -8.60 13.56 5.20
N THR A 438 -8.89 13.85 3.93
CA THR A 438 -10.14 13.43 3.29
C THR A 438 -10.26 11.91 3.25
N GLN A 439 -9.20 11.19 2.86
CA GLN A 439 -9.17 9.73 2.91
C GLN A 439 -9.30 9.17 4.34
N ARG A 440 -8.58 9.77 5.30
CA ARG A 440 -8.66 9.38 6.72
C ARG A 440 -10.09 9.51 7.25
N ARG A 441 -10.72 10.65 7.01
CA ARG A 441 -12.11 10.90 7.40
C ARG A 441 -13.09 9.95 6.73
N GLY A 442 -12.86 9.62 5.46
CA GLY A 442 -13.65 8.60 4.74
C GLY A 442 -13.61 7.23 5.43
N LEU A 443 -12.41 6.77 5.81
CA LEU A 443 -12.23 5.51 6.55
C LEU A 443 -12.89 5.57 7.94
N GLU A 444 -12.69 6.66 8.70
CA GLU A 444 -13.30 6.82 10.03
C GLU A 444 -14.83 6.84 9.95
N ASN A 445 -15.39 7.58 9.00
CA ASN A 445 -16.83 7.66 8.79
C ASN A 445 -17.44 6.30 8.44
N LEU A 446 -16.74 5.50 7.66
CA LEU A 446 -17.18 4.16 7.32
C LEU A 446 -17.21 3.24 8.56
N VAL A 447 -16.14 3.25 9.36
CA VAL A 447 -16.07 2.48 10.62
C VAL A 447 -17.13 2.94 11.62
N ARG A 448 -17.35 4.26 11.72
CA ARG A 448 -18.44 4.84 12.54
C ARG A 448 -19.81 4.36 12.10
N ALA A 449 -20.12 4.44 10.81
CA ALA A 449 -21.39 3.98 10.26
C ALA A 449 -21.65 2.49 10.55
N MET A 450 -20.62 1.64 10.38
CA MET A 450 -20.68 0.21 10.70
C MET A 450 -20.93 -0.06 12.19
N SER A 451 -20.45 0.81 13.08
CA SER A 451 -20.70 0.72 14.53
C SER A 451 -22.03 1.34 14.99
N GLY A 452 -22.83 1.89 14.06
CA GLY A 452 -24.08 2.59 14.37
C GLY A 452 -23.90 4.03 14.85
N LEU A 453 -22.69 4.59 14.74
CA LEU A 453 -22.42 5.99 15.04
C LEU A 453 -22.71 6.88 13.81
N PRO A 454 -23.20 8.11 13.99
CA PRO A 454 -23.38 9.05 12.90
C PRO A 454 -22.02 9.44 12.28
N LEU A 455 -22.03 9.91 11.03
CA LEU A 455 -20.81 10.44 10.39
C LEU A 455 -20.31 11.66 11.17
N THR A 456 -18.99 11.84 11.27
CA THR A 456 -18.42 13.09 11.77
C THR A 456 -18.63 14.20 10.74
N ASN A 457 -19.12 15.34 11.22
CA ASN A 457 -19.17 16.59 10.46
C ASN A 457 -18.09 17.58 10.92
N ASP A 458 -17.34 17.24 11.97
CA ASP A 458 -16.27 18.04 12.58
C ASP A 458 -16.72 19.43 13.10
N ILE A 459 -18.04 19.66 13.17
CA ILE A 459 -18.64 20.90 13.69
C ILE A 459 -18.89 20.69 15.20
N PRO A 460 -18.24 21.44 16.10
CA PRO A 460 -18.59 21.43 17.52
C PRO A 460 -20.05 21.81 17.70
N ALA A 461 -20.73 21.26 18.71
CA ALA A 461 -22.14 21.58 18.97
C ALA A 461 -22.37 23.10 18.95
N ILE A 462 -23.16 23.57 17.98
CA ILE A 462 -23.62 24.96 17.90
C ILE A 462 -24.91 25.01 18.70
N TYR A 463 -24.89 25.75 19.82
CA TYR A 463 -26.05 25.97 20.71
C TYR A 463 -27.22 26.65 19.99
#